data_AF-A0A938S2T2-F1
#
_entry.id   AF-A0A938S2T2-F1
#
_cell.length_a   1.000
_cell.length_b   1.000
_cell.length_c   1.000
_cell.angle_alpha   90.00
_cell.angle_beta   90.00
_cell.angle_gamma   90.00
#
_symmetry.space_group_name_H-M   'P 1'
#
loop_
_entity.id
_entity.type
_entity.pdbx_description
1 polymer ?
#
loop_
_entity_poly.entity_id
_entity_poly.type
_entity_poly.pdbx_seq_one_letter_code
_entity_poly.pdbx_strand_id
1 'polypeptide(L)'
;MLRPVAEGYGWGMRQCRLCECSDLGIESARGCQRRRPFLREVSPRISRMNPVNRQKRQPEDLKVFITARESKCDECQEDLGSKTWIMLAGQKGARCLSCADLDHLVFLPAGDAALTRRARAHSTLSAVVLKWSKARKRYERQGLLVEEAALQQAELDCLADEEARAQRRHRAAQHRAELDVAYVQRFAERIRQLYPKCPAQTATSIAEHACARYSGRVGRSAAAKALDEEAVRLAVVAHVRHIETPYDRLLMDGWDRFDVRASVEDAVRSVLAKWQGSQHLNQPG
;
A
#
# COMPACT_ATOMS: atom_id res chain seq x y z
N MET A 1 -20.54 -42.12 52.42
CA MET A 1 -21.14 -42.89 51.31
C MET A 1 -20.59 -42.32 50.02
N LEU A 2 -20.08 -43.22 49.17
CA LEU A 2 -19.90 -43.17 47.70
C LEU A 2 -19.11 -41.98 47.13
N ARG A 3 -17.80 -42.07 46.88
CA ARG A 3 -17.00 -42.86 45.88
C ARG A 3 -16.86 -42.20 44.49
N PRO A 4 -15.71 -42.42 43.82
CA PRO A 4 -14.90 -41.38 43.17
C PRO A 4 -14.54 -41.69 41.70
N VAL A 5 -13.80 -40.81 41.03
CA VAL A 5 -12.90 -41.10 39.87
C VAL A 5 -11.81 -40.00 39.86
N ALA A 6 -10.58 -40.15 40.38
CA ALA A 6 -9.38 -40.86 39.85
C ALA A 6 -9.05 -40.43 38.39
N GLU A 7 -7.97 -39.73 38.08
CA GLU A 7 -6.61 -40.24 37.77
C GLU A 7 -5.77 -38.97 37.40
N GLY A 8 -4.50 -38.77 37.76
CA GLY A 8 -3.40 -39.72 37.86
C GLY A 8 -2.50 -39.61 36.63
N TYR A 9 -1.60 -38.60 36.57
CA TYR A 9 -0.50 -38.61 35.59
C TYR A 9 0.84 -38.64 36.33
N GLY A 10 1.36 -39.86 36.39
CA GLY A 10 2.64 -40.20 36.96
C GLY A 10 3.81 -39.80 36.08
N TRP A 11 4.92 -39.55 36.75
CA TRP A 11 6.26 -39.48 36.18
C TRP A 11 6.70 -40.87 35.74
N GLY A 12 7.21 -40.98 34.51
CA GLY A 12 7.77 -42.22 34.00
C GLY A 12 8.82 -41.96 32.93
N MET A 13 10.09 -42.01 33.35
CA MET A 13 11.23 -42.20 32.46
C MET A 13 11.01 -43.40 31.54
N ARG A 14 11.36 -43.27 30.26
CA ARG A 14 11.97 -44.31 29.42
C ARG A 14 12.58 -43.61 28.20
N GLN A 15 13.89 -43.48 28.07
CA GLN A 15 14.89 -44.49 27.64
C GLN A 15 15.16 -44.41 26.14
N CYS A 16 16.40 -44.07 25.83
CA CYS A 16 17.02 -44.03 24.52
C CYS A 16 17.57 -45.42 24.15
N ARG A 17 17.23 -45.91 22.95
CA ARG A 17 18.08 -46.61 21.95
C ARG A 17 17.16 -47.26 20.91
N LEU A 18 17.26 -46.95 19.62
CA LEU A 18 18.32 -47.35 18.69
C LEU A 18 18.57 -48.87 18.67
N CYS A 19 17.73 -49.61 17.94
CA CYS A 19 18.10 -50.78 17.12
C CYS A 19 16.86 -51.34 16.40
N GLU A 20 16.86 -51.27 15.07
CA GLU A 20 16.06 -52.12 14.20
C GLU A 20 16.54 -53.57 14.34
N CYS A 21 15.61 -54.51 14.50
CA CYS A 21 15.81 -55.92 14.21
C CYS A 21 14.49 -56.48 13.70
N SER A 22 14.38 -56.53 12.38
CA SER A 22 13.31 -57.12 11.60
C SER A 22 13.23 -58.63 11.81
N ASP A 23 12.06 -59.16 11.49
CA ASP A 23 11.66 -60.56 11.49
C ASP A 23 12.75 -61.60 11.23
N LEU A 24 12.76 -62.63 12.11
CA LEU A 24 12.97 -64.06 11.87
C LEU A 24 13.87 -64.71 12.93
N GLY A 25 13.37 -65.80 13.53
CA GLY A 25 14.20 -66.93 13.94
C GLY A 25 14.82 -66.91 15.34
N ILE A 26 14.26 -67.76 16.19
CA ILE A 26 14.77 -68.27 17.46
C ILE A 26 16.20 -68.85 17.32
N GLU A 27 17.18 -68.38 18.10
CA GLU A 27 18.07 -69.16 19.02
C GLU A 27 19.36 -68.41 19.46
N SER A 28 19.67 -68.55 20.76
CA SER A 28 20.99 -68.36 21.40
C SER A 28 21.54 -66.94 21.67
N ALA A 29 21.39 -66.51 22.93
CA ALA A 29 21.98 -65.35 23.59
C ALA A 29 23.52 -65.37 23.72
N ARG A 30 24.15 -64.19 23.90
CA ARG A 30 25.34 -63.96 24.77
C ARG A 30 25.68 -62.46 24.98
N GLY A 31 25.71 -62.03 26.26
CA GLY A 31 26.57 -60.98 26.86
C GLY A 31 26.25 -59.51 26.54
N CYS A 32 25.66 -58.67 27.41
CA CYS A 32 25.97 -58.26 28.79
C CYS A 32 27.29 -57.47 28.99
N GLN A 33 27.18 -56.35 29.74
CA GLN A 33 28.21 -55.54 30.46
C GLN A 33 28.69 -54.28 29.71
N ARG A 34 28.83 -53.08 30.29
CA ARG A 34 28.86 -52.60 31.69
C ARG A 34 28.67 -51.06 31.73
N ARG A 35 28.17 -50.55 32.87
CA ARG A 35 28.06 -49.11 33.23
C ARG A 35 29.42 -48.49 33.58
N ARG A 36 29.59 -47.18 33.38
CA ARG A 36 30.58 -46.33 34.08
C ARG A 36 29.87 -45.18 34.82
N PRO A 37 30.34 -44.74 36.00
CA PRO A 37 29.68 -43.72 36.81
C PRO A 37 30.11 -42.30 36.37
N PHE A 38 29.15 -41.37 36.34
CA PHE A 38 29.34 -39.97 36.00
C PHE A 38 29.74 -39.18 37.25
N LEU A 39 30.96 -38.64 37.26
CA LEU A 39 31.46 -37.71 38.26
C LEU A 39 30.70 -36.38 38.15
N ARG A 40 30.24 -35.86 39.28
CA ARG A 40 29.47 -34.62 39.38
C ARG A 40 30.44 -33.46 39.63
N GLU A 41 30.83 -32.74 38.59
CA GLU A 41 31.56 -31.48 38.73
C GLU A 41 30.60 -30.35 39.13
N VAL A 42 30.90 -29.68 40.23
CA VAL A 42 30.19 -28.50 40.71
C VAL A 42 30.86 -27.28 40.07
N SER A 43 30.21 -26.68 39.08
CA SER A 43 30.71 -25.48 38.38
C SER A 43 30.47 -24.21 39.24
N PRO A 44 31.39 -23.23 39.28
CA PRO A 44 31.23 -22.04 40.10
C PRO A 44 30.14 -21.11 39.53
N ARG A 45 29.37 -20.47 40.43
CA ARG A 45 28.40 -19.43 40.11
C ARG A 45 29.11 -18.22 39.51
N ILE A 46 29.17 -18.15 38.18
CA ILE A 46 29.34 -16.88 37.48
C ILE A 46 27.98 -16.17 37.54
N SER A 47 27.90 -15.09 38.32
CA SER A 47 26.75 -14.18 38.30
C SER A 47 26.57 -13.66 36.88
N ARG A 48 25.61 -14.23 36.17
CA ARG A 48 25.16 -13.75 34.86
C ARG A 48 24.56 -12.37 35.07
N MET A 49 25.30 -11.31 34.73
CA MET A 49 24.72 -9.99 34.52
C MET A 49 23.60 -10.15 33.49
N ASN A 50 22.38 -9.78 33.88
CA ASN A 50 21.21 -9.86 33.01
C ASN A 50 21.43 -8.96 31.79
N PRO A 51 21.36 -9.48 30.55
CA PRO A 51 21.42 -8.63 29.37
C PRO A 51 20.18 -7.73 29.36
N VAL A 52 20.40 -6.42 29.41
CA VAL A 52 19.35 -5.41 29.30
C VAL A 52 18.54 -5.70 28.04
N ASN A 53 17.25 -5.98 28.21
CA ASN A 53 16.32 -6.28 27.14
C ASN A 53 16.17 -5.06 26.22
N ARG A 54 17.03 -5.00 25.19
CA ARG A 54 17.03 -3.95 24.15
C ARG A 54 15.89 -4.28 23.18
N GLN A 55 14.66 -4.02 23.59
CA GLN A 55 13.51 -4.07 22.69
C GLN A 55 13.79 -3.04 21.58
N LYS A 56 14.20 -3.51 20.39
CA LYS A 56 14.30 -2.68 19.18
C LYS A 56 12.90 -2.15 18.87
N ARG A 57 12.57 -0.97 19.38
CA ARG A 57 11.44 -0.19 18.88
C ARG A 57 11.69 0.01 17.38
N GLN A 58 10.66 -0.16 16.56
CA GLN A 58 10.78 0.21 15.16
C GLN A 58 11.30 1.65 15.10
N PRO A 59 12.34 1.96 14.32
CA PRO A 59 12.87 3.30 14.26
C PRO A 59 11.77 4.20 13.69
N GLU A 60 11.11 4.94 14.56
CA GLU A 60 10.23 6.01 14.12
C GLU A 60 11.12 7.06 13.43
N ASP A 61 10.69 7.49 12.25
CA ASP A 61 11.41 8.52 11.51
C ASP A 61 11.54 9.78 12.37
N LEU A 62 12.76 10.29 12.51
CA LEU A 62 12.99 11.60 13.10
C LEU A 62 12.21 12.64 12.28
N LYS A 63 11.57 13.58 12.97
CA LYS A 63 10.73 14.61 12.36
C LYS A 63 11.25 15.99 12.69
N VAL A 64 11.49 16.77 11.64
CA VAL A 64 11.84 18.19 11.74
C VAL A 64 10.67 19.00 11.20
N PHE A 65 10.30 20.04 11.93
CA PHE A 65 9.17 20.89 11.61
C PHE A 65 9.66 22.29 11.25
N ILE A 66 9.11 22.84 10.16
CA ILE A 66 9.29 24.24 9.80
C ILE A 66 8.24 25.06 10.56
N THR A 67 8.66 25.89 11.50
CA THR A 67 7.76 26.70 12.32
C THR A 67 7.09 27.79 11.50
N ALA A 68 5.81 28.04 11.75
CA ALA A 68 5.11 29.19 11.18
C ALA A 68 5.10 30.41 12.12
N ARG A 69 5.49 30.21 13.38
CA ARG A 69 5.52 31.22 14.45
C ARG A 69 6.94 31.28 15.01
N GLU A 70 7.23 32.34 15.74
CA GLU A 70 8.46 32.45 16.52
C GLU A 70 8.55 31.30 17.55
N SER A 71 9.74 30.73 17.67
CA SER A 71 10.04 29.65 18.61
C SER A 71 11.39 29.90 19.25
N LYS A 72 11.56 29.48 20.51
CA LYS A 72 12.85 29.44 21.19
C LYS A 72 13.30 28.00 21.35
N CYS A 73 14.60 27.78 21.36
CA CYS A 73 15.13 26.46 21.72
C CYS A 73 15.10 26.29 23.24
N ASP A 74 14.56 25.17 23.73
CA ASP A 74 14.49 24.93 25.18
C ASP A 74 15.83 24.53 25.80
N GLU A 75 16.82 24.15 24.99
CA GLU A 75 18.14 23.69 25.45
C GLU A 75 19.16 24.83 25.45
N CYS A 76 19.41 25.47 24.30
CA CYS A 76 20.34 26.59 24.20
C CYS A 76 19.71 27.97 24.48
N GLN A 77 18.39 28.06 24.68
CA GLN A 77 17.65 29.31 24.90
C GLN A 77 17.76 30.33 23.76
N GLU A 78 18.21 29.91 22.58
CA GLU A 78 18.36 30.78 21.41
C GLU A 78 16.99 31.14 20.81
N ASP A 79 16.87 32.41 20.41
CA ASP A 79 15.72 32.92 19.67
C ASP A 79 15.79 32.50 18.20
N LEU A 80 15.07 31.43 17.85
CA LEU A 80 15.10 30.85 16.51
C LEU A 80 14.28 31.64 15.49
N GLY A 81 13.35 32.50 15.92
CA GLY A 81 12.48 33.26 15.03
C GLY A 81 11.48 32.39 14.25
N SER A 82 10.96 32.91 13.13
CA SER A 82 9.96 32.24 12.30
C SER A 82 10.57 31.54 11.08
N LYS A 83 9.92 30.47 10.58
CA LYS A 83 10.38 29.61 9.47
C LYS A 83 11.63 28.78 9.79
N THR A 84 11.96 28.64 11.07
CA THR A 84 13.12 27.89 11.52
C THR A 84 12.77 26.43 11.73
N TRP A 85 13.81 25.60 11.71
CA TRP A 85 13.69 24.16 11.70
C TRP A 85 13.91 23.66 13.11
N ILE A 86 12.89 22.99 13.64
CA ILE A 86 12.91 22.50 15.00
C ILE A 86 12.57 21.01 15.04
N MET A 87 13.17 20.31 16.00
CA MET A 87 12.71 19.00 16.41
C MET A 87 11.84 19.15 17.66
N LEU A 88 10.73 18.42 17.71
CA LEU A 88 9.89 18.34 18.90
C LEU A 88 10.36 17.17 19.77
N ALA A 89 10.95 17.47 20.92
CA ALA A 89 11.36 16.49 21.91
C ALA A 89 10.23 16.28 22.95
N GLY A 90 9.46 15.21 22.79
CA GLY A 90 8.47 14.78 23.80
C GLY A 90 7.37 15.82 24.10
N GLN A 91 7.04 16.02 25.38
CA GLN A 91 5.87 16.79 25.82
C GLN A 91 6.03 18.33 25.75
N LYS A 92 6.41 18.85 24.58
CA LYS A 92 6.40 20.29 24.17
C LYS A 92 7.76 21.01 24.23
N GLY A 93 8.88 20.30 24.16
CA GLY A 93 10.19 20.93 23.97
C GLY A 93 10.55 21.12 22.49
N ALA A 94 10.86 22.34 22.03
CA ALA A 94 11.44 22.61 20.72
C ALA A 94 12.97 22.69 20.82
N ARG A 95 13.66 21.89 20.02
CA ARG A 95 15.13 21.93 19.89
C ARG A 95 15.53 22.46 18.52
N CYS A 96 16.53 23.32 18.48
CA CYS A 96 17.18 23.70 17.22
C CYS A 96 17.92 22.49 16.62
N LEU A 97 18.35 22.59 15.37
CA LEU A 97 19.04 21.48 14.69
C LEU A 97 20.36 21.11 15.38
N SER A 98 21.12 22.09 15.90
CA SER A 98 22.37 21.82 16.61
C SER A 98 22.14 21.11 17.94
N CYS A 99 21.17 21.55 18.77
CA CYS A 99 20.82 20.83 20.01
C CYS A 99 20.12 19.48 19.78
N ALA A 100 19.70 19.20 18.54
CA ALA A 100 19.15 17.91 18.14
C ALA A 100 20.18 17.02 17.42
N ASP A 101 21.44 17.46 17.31
CA ASP A 101 22.52 16.79 16.58
C ASP A 101 22.15 16.50 15.10
N LEU A 102 21.41 17.41 14.44
CA LEU A 102 20.97 17.29 13.04
C LEU A 102 21.51 18.38 12.12
N ASP A 103 22.32 19.31 12.64
CA ASP A 103 22.86 20.45 11.89
C ASP A 103 23.89 20.06 10.83
N HIS A 104 24.57 18.92 11.00
CA HIS A 104 25.48 18.34 10.01
C HIS A 104 24.76 17.67 8.82
N LEU A 105 23.43 17.57 8.85
CA LEU A 105 22.65 16.98 7.78
C LEU A 105 22.30 18.02 6.72
N VAL A 106 22.39 17.60 5.45
CA VAL A 106 22.03 18.39 4.29
C VAL A 106 20.55 18.18 3.95
N PHE A 107 19.88 19.26 3.57
CA PHE A 107 18.49 19.20 3.14
C PHE A 107 18.34 18.81 1.68
N LEU A 108 17.65 17.69 1.46
CA LEU A 108 17.18 17.23 0.17
C LEU A 108 15.69 17.56 0.01
N PRO A 109 15.31 18.47 -0.92
CA PRO A 109 13.90 18.76 -1.19
C PRO A 109 13.16 17.56 -1.77
N ALA A 110 11.83 17.53 -1.59
CA ALA A 110 10.98 16.54 -2.24
C ALA A 110 11.00 16.72 -3.77
N GLY A 111 11.04 15.61 -4.51
CA GLY A 111 11.08 15.63 -5.96
C GLY A 111 11.33 14.24 -6.54
N ASP A 112 12.59 13.93 -6.86
CA ASP A 112 12.97 12.63 -7.38
C ASP A 112 12.83 11.54 -6.29
N ALA A 113 11.86 10.64 -6.51
CA ALA A 113 11.58 9.53 -5.61
C ALA A 113 12.73 8.52 -5.54
N ALA A 114 13.51 8.33 -6.60
CA ALA A 114 14.66 7.45 -6.59
C ALA A 114 15.79 8.05 -5.74
N LEU A 115 16.11 9.33 -5.97
CA LEU A 115 17.14 10.04 -5.21
C LEU A 115 16.80 10.11 -3.72
N THR A 116 15.59 10.56 -3.38
CA THR A 116 15.15 10.68 -1.98
C THR A 116 15.11 9.34 -1.24
N ARG A 117 14.74 8.25 -1.93
CA ARG A 117 14.75 6.90 -1.34
C ARG A 117 16.16 6.37 -1.14
N ARG A 118 17.08 6.59 -2.09
CA ARG A 118 18.47 6.14 -2.00
C ARG A 118 19.27 6.93 -0.99
N ALA A 119 19.15 8.26 -1.00
CA ALA A 119 19.80 9.13 -0.02
C ALA A 119 19.39 8.73 1.39
N ARG A 120 18.11 8.43 1.62
CA ARG A 120 17.63 7.90 2.89
C ARG A 120 18.23 6.54 3.26
N ALA A 121 18.40 5.65 2.29
CA ALA A 121 18.92 4.30 2.52
C ALA A 121 20.42 4.29 2.81
N HIS A 122 21.17 5.20 2.18
CA HIS A 122 22.61 5.36 2.38
C HIS A 122 22.96 6.13 3.65
N SER A 123 22.04 6.97 4.14
CA SER A 123 22.25 7.80 5.33
C SER A 123 22.04 6.99 6.60
N THR A 124 22.97 7.09 7.54
CA THR A 124 22.82 6.45 8.86
C THR A 124 21.79 7.20 9.70
N LEU A 125 21.87 8.53 9.69
CA LEU A 125 20.91 9.43 10.33
C LEU A 125 20.06 10.13 9.27
N SER A 126 18.73 10.18 9.45
CA SER A 126 17.86 10.94 8.55
C SER A 126 16.63 11.47 9.26
N ALA A 127 16.12 12.63 8.83
CA ALA A 127 14.93 13.24 9.41
C ALA A 127 13.97 13.80 8.34
N VAL A 128 12.69 13.51 8.47
CA VAL A 128 11.65 13.99 7.56
C VAL A 128 11.27 15.43 7.90
N VAL A 129 11.35 16.31 6.92
CA VAL A 129 11.01 17.73 7.08
C VAL A 129 9.54 17.96 6.74
N LEU A 130 8.80 18.52 7.69
CA LEU A 130 7.36 18.77 7.62
C LEU A 130 7.05 20.27 7.75
N LYS A 131 6.07 20.73 6.98
CA LYS A 131 5.57 22.11 7.06
C LYS A 131 4.06 22.13 7.15
N TRP A 132 3.52 22.97 8.03
CA TRP A 132 2.06 23.15 8.10
C TRP A 132 1.55 23.92 6.88
N SER A 133 0.61 23.32 6.15
CA SER A 133 -0.09 23.95 5.02
C SER A 133 -1.39 24.58 5.52
N LYS A 134 -1.47 25.92 5.49
CA LYS A 134 -2.70 26.64 5.85
C LYS A 134 -3.84 26.34 4.87
N ALA A 135 -3.52 26.24 3.57
CA ALA A 135 -4.50 25.96 2.52
C ALA A 135 -5.15 24.58 2.66
N ARG A 136 -4.36 23.56 3.01
CA ARG A 136 -4.83 22.17 3.12
C ARG A 136 -5.11 21.70 4.56
N LYS A 137 -4.89 22.57 5.55
CA LYS A 137 -5.07 22.32 7.00
C LYS A 137 -4.39 21.03 7.49
N ARG A 138 -3.19 20.73 6.99
CA ARG A 138 -2.41 19.54 7.36
C ARG A 138 -0.91 19.76 7.20
N TYR A 139 -0.10 18.91 7.81
CA TYR A 139 1.35 18.88 7.55
C TYR A 139 1.65 18.26 6.18
N GLU A 140 2.49 18.95 5.42
CA GLU A 140 2.99 18.50 4.13
C GLU A 140 4.49 18.22 4.23
N ARG A 141 4.91 17.07 3.72
CA ARG A 141 6.32 16.71 3.62
C ARG A 141 7.01 17.62 2.60
N GLN A 142 8.05 18.32 3.04
CA GLN A 142 8.84 19.22 2.20
C GLN A 142 10.10 18.55 1.65
N GLY A 143 10.66 17.59 2.37
CA GLY A 143 11.92 16.95 2.01
C GLY A 143 12.44 16.02 3.08
N LEU A 144 13.75 15.80 3.06
CA LEU A 144 14.49 14.94 3.98
C LEU A 144 15.83 15.60 4.33
N LEU A 145 16.24 15.50 5.59
CA LEU A 145 17.62 15.74 6.04
C LEU A 145 18.40 14.43 5.96
N VAL A 146 19.56 14.45 5.31
CA VAL A 146 20.44 13.30 5.10
C VAL A 146 21.91 13.71 5.21
N GLU A 147 22.78 12.73 5.43
CA GLU A 147 24.23 12.93 5.39
C GLU A 147 24.68 13.33 3.98
N GLU A 148 25.63 14.25 3.87
CA GLU A 148 26.15 14.73 2.58
C GLU A 148 26.74 13.59 1.74
N ALA A 149 27.53 12.71 2.36
CA ALA A 149 28.11 11.55 1.70
C ALA A 149 27.04 10.58 1.17
N ALA A 150 25.94 10.41 1.92
CA ALA A 150 24.82 9.58 1.50
C ALA A 150 24.06 10.18 0.31
N LEU A 151 23.92 11.50 0.27
CA LEU A 151 23.34 12.22 -0.88
C LEU A 151 24.23 12.06 -2.12
N GLN A 152 25.53 12.30 -2.00
CA GLN A 152 26.49 12.16 -3.11
C GLN A 152 26.48 10.72 -3.69
N GLN A 153 26.51 9.70 -2.84
CA GLN A 153 26.40 8.32 -3.29
C GLN A 153 25.06 8.05 -4.01
N ALA A 154 23.96 8.58 -3.48
CA ALA A 154 22.65 8.42 -4.10
C ALA A 154 22.57 9.10 -5.48
N GLU A 155 23.21 10.25 -5.65
CA GLU A 155 23.31 10.94 -6.95
C GLU A 155 24.10 10.12 -7.96
N LEU A 156 25.27 9.58 -7.56
CA LEU A 156 26.08 8.70 -8.41
C LEU A 156 25.31 7.46 -8.84
N ASP A 157 24.62 6.80 -7.91
CA ASP A 157 23.82 5.61 -8.23
C ASP A 157 22.67 5.97 -9.18
N CYS A 158 22.02 7.12 -8.98
CA CYS A 158 20.94 7.59 -9.83
C CYS A 158 21.45 7.87 -11.25
N LEU A 159 22.58 8.54 -11.39
CA LEU A 159 23.21 8.76 -12.70
C LEU A 159 23.56 7.44 -13.38
N ALA A 160 24.11 6.47 -12.64
CA ALA A 160 24.52 5.18 -13.18
C ALA A 160 23.36 4.35 -13.75
N ASP A 161 22.14 4.49 -13.21
CA ASP A 161 20.98 3.68 -13.63
C ASP A 161 19.85 4.46 -14.30
N GLU A 162 20.05 5.74 -14.61
CA GLU A 162 19.04 6.59 -15.25
C GLU A 162 18.57 6.03 -16.58
N GLU A 163 19.49 5.60 -17.44
CA GLU A 163 19.13 5.04 -18.75
C GLU A 163 18.30 3.75 -18.61
N ALA A 164 18.74 2.84 -17.76
CA ALA A 164 18.01 1.60 -17.50
C ALA A 164 16.61 1.89 -16.91
N ARG A 165 16.48 2.89 -16.03
CA ARG A 165 15.18 3.37 -15.52
C ARG A 165 14.33 3.97 -16.63
N ALA A 166 14.90 4.80 -17.50
CA ALA A 166 14.21 5.41 -18.64
C ALA A 166 13.67 4.37 -19.60
N GLN A 167 14.48 3.38 -19.98
CA GLN A 167 14.05 2.28 -20.85
C GLN A 167 12.92 1.45 -20.21
N ARG A 168 13.01 1.13 -18.90
CA ARG A 168 11.92 0.45 -18.19
C ARG A 168 10.64 1.28 -18.17
N ARG A 169 10.73 2.59 -17.92
CA ARG A 169 9.57 3.51 -17.96
C ARG A 169 8.93 3.53 -19.35
N HIS A 170 9.75 3.55 -20.39
CA HIS A 170 9.30 3.51 -21.78
C HIS A 170 8.55 2.22 -22.12
N ARG A 171 9.17 1.05 -21.88
CA ARG A 171 8.52 -0.25 -22.11
C ARG A 171 7.24 -0.41 -21.32
N ALA A 172 7.23 0.01 -20.04
CA ALA A 172 6.02 -0.04 -19.22
C ALA A 172 4.94 0.94 -19.71
N ALA A 173 5.31 2.08 -20.32
CA ALA A 173 4.35 2.98 -20.94
C ALA A 173 3.73 2.37 -22.21
N GLN A 174 4.55 1.75 -23.06
CA GLN A 174 4.09 1.03 -24.25
C GLN A 174 3.14 -0.10 -23.87
N HIS A 175 3.54 -0.98 -22.94
CA HIS A 175 2.71 -2.08 -22.49
C HIS A 175 1.38 -1.61 -21.87
N ARG A 176 1.39 -0.50 -21.09
CA ARG A 176 0.15 0.09 -20.56
C ARG A 176 -0.74 0.64 -21.67
N ALA A 177 -0.17 1.22 -22.73
CA ALA A 177 -0.94 1.71 -23.86
C ALA A 177 -1.62 0.55 -24.61
N GLU A 178 -0.91 -0.55 -24.84
CA GLU A 178 -1.46 -1.77 -25.44
C GLU A 178 -2.60 -2.35 -24.61
N LEU A 179 -2.39 -2.49 -23.29
CA LEU A 179 -3.43 -2.95 -22.37
C LEU A 179 -4.64 -2.02 -22.34
N ASP A 180 -4.43 -0.70 -22.40
CA ASP A 180 -5.52 0.27 -22.44
C ASP A 180 -6.35 0.12 -23.73
N VAL A 181 -5.71 -0.11 -24.90
CA VAL A 181 -6.42 -0.38 -26.17
C VAL A 181 -7.21 -1.69 -26.10
N ALA A 182 -6.57 -2.77 -25.64
CA ALA A 182 -7.24 -4.07 -25.50
C ALA A 182 -8.41 -4.00 -24.51
N TYR A 183 -8.27 -3.21 -23.43
CA TYR A 183 -9.34 -3.00 -22.46
C TYR A 183 -10.54 -2.25 -23.06
N VAL A 184 -10.30 -1.19 -23.84
CA VAL A 184 -11.36 -0.47 -24.58
C VAL A 184 -12.12 -1.41 -25.51
N GLN A 185 -11.41 -2.26 -26.26
CA GLN A 185 -12.02 -3.22 -27.18
C GLN A 185 -12.93 -4.22 -26.43
N ARG A 186 -12.43 -4.81 -25.35
CA ARG A 186 -13.20 -5.75 -24.52
C ARG A 186 -14.42 -5.08 -23.86
N PHE A 187 -14.30 -3.82 -23.47
CA PHE A 187 -15.43 -3.05 -22.92
C PHE A 187 -16.50 -2.80 -23.99
N ALA A 188 -16.11 -2.42 -25.21
CA ALA A 188 -17.04 -2.26 -26.33
C ALA A 188 -17.74 -3.58 -26.71
N GLU A 189 -17.01 -4.70 -26.68
CA GLU A 189 -17.58 -6.03 -26.88
C GLU A 189 -18.62 -6.37 -25.81
N ARG A 190 -18.32 -6.12 -24.53
CA ARG A 190 -19.26 -6.34 -23.43
C ARG A 190 -20.52 -5.49 -23.57
N ILE A 191 -20.39 -4.22 -24.01
CA ILE A 191 -21.55 -3.39 -24.35
C ILE A 191 -22.39 -4.05 -25.43
N ARG A 192 -21.79 -4.52 -26.53
CA ARG A 192 -22.53 -5.17 -27.62
C ARG A 192 -23.20 -6.49 -27.20
N GLN A 193 -22.64 -7.20 -26.23
CA GLN A 193 -23.29 -8.38 -25.66
C GLN A 193 -24.55 -8.04 -24.86
N LEU A 194 -24.50 -6.96 -24.07
CA LEU A 194 -25.65 -6.49 -23.27
C LEU A 194 -26.69 -5.72 -24.11
N TYR A 195 -26.23 -5.07 -25.18
CA TYR A 195 -27.01 -4.18 -26.04
C TYR A 195 -26.77 -4.54 -27.52
N PRO A 196 -27.32 -5.68 -28.00
CA PRO A 196 -27.04 -6.21 -29.34
C PRO A 196 -27.50 -5.30 -30.49
N LYS A 197 -28.48 -4.40 -30.25
CA LYS A 197 -28.95 -3.43 -31.24
C LYS A 197 -28.22 -2.08 -31.17
N CYS A 198 -27.24 -1.93 -30.29
CA CYS A 198 -26.41 -0.71 -30.22
C CYS A 198 -25.46 -0.65 -31.43
N PRO A 199 -25.37 0.49 -32.16
CA PRO A 199 -24.42 0.64 -33.25
C PRO A 199 -22.97 0.42 -32.78
N ALA A 200 -22.16 -0.28 -33.58
CA ALA A 200 -20.80 -0.63 -33.21
C ALA A 200 -19.93 0.61 -32.90
N GLN A 201 -20.11 1.69 -33.67
CA GLN A 201 -19.39 2.95 -33.45
C GLN A 201 -19.77 3.61 -32.13
N THR A 202 -21.05 3.58 -31.76
CA THR A 202 -21.54 4.09 -30.47
C THR A 202 -20.97 3.28 -29.31
N ALA A 203 -20.98 1.95 -29.39
CA ALA A 203 -20.38 1.09 -28.36
C ALA A 203 -18.87 1.37 -28.17
N THR A 204 -18.12 1.58 -29.26
CA THR A 204 -16.70 1.96 -29.19
C THR A 204 -16.53 3.34 -28.56
N SER A 205 -17.33 4.34 -28.95
CA SER A 205 -17.29 5.69 -28.38
C SER A 205 -17.58 5.68 -26.86
N ILE A 206 -18.57 4.89 -26.41
CA ILE A 206 -18.87 4.69 -25.00
C ILE A 206 -17.66 4.08 -24.28
N ALA A 207 -17.05 3.05 -24.85
CA ALA A 207 -15.90 2.36 -24.26
C ALA A 207 -14.68 3.28 -24.15
N GLU A 208 -14.34 4.02 -25.20
CA GLU A 208 -13.26 5.00 -25.21
C GLU A 208 -13.48 6.07 -24.13
N HIS A 209 -14.70 6.61 -24.07
CA HIS A 209 -15.05 7.64 -23.10
C HIS A 209 -15.04 7.13 -21.66
N ALA A 210 -15.53 5.90 -21.42
CA ALA A 210 -15.54 5.27 -20.11
C ALA A 210 -14.14 4.90 -19.63
N CYS A 211 -13.25 4.47 -20.53
CA CYS A 211 -11.90 3.99 -20.22
C CYS A 211 -10.81 5.09 -20.25
N ALA A 212 -11.16 6.29 -20.75
CA ALA A 212 -10.24 7.44 -20.84
C ALA A 212 -9.57 7.76 -19.50
N ARG A 213 -8.23 7.94 -19.53
CA ARG A 213 -7.42 8.25 -18.35
C ARG A 213 -7.78 9.61 -17.76
N TYR A 214 -7.66 9.74 -16.43
CA TYR A 214 -7.85 10.98 -15.65
C TYR A 214 -9.27 11.56 -15.60
N SER A 215 -10.28 10.85 -16.12
CA SER A 215 -11.67 11.33 -16.07
C SER A 215 -12.31 11.24 -14.67
N GLY A 216 -11.70 10.48 -13.74
CA GLY A 216 -12.31 10.16 -12.44
C GLY A 216 -13.56 9.28 -12.56
N ARG A 217 -13.81 8.71 -13.75
CA ARG A 217 -15.02 7.94 -14.06
C ARG A 217 -14.78 6.44 -13.91
N VAL A 218 -15.90 5.74 -13.72
CA VAL A 218 -16.10 4.33 -13.33
C VAL A 218 -15.12 3.33 -13.97
N GLY A 219 -14.62 3.60 -15.18
CA GLY A 219 -13.80 2.71 -16.02
C GLY A 219 -12.48 2.18 -15.45
N ARG A 220 -11.99 2.68 -14.31
CA ARG A 220 -10.81 2.10 -13.61
C ARG A 220 -11.08 1.62 -12.19
N SER A 221 -12.35 1.57 -11.77
CA SER A 221 -12.75 0.83 -10.57
C SER A 221 -12.47 -0.66 -10.73
N ALA A 222 -12.35 -1.40 -9.62
CA ALA A 222 -12.18 -2.85 -9.66
C ALA A 222 -13.32 -3.53 -10.44
N ALA A 223 -14.55 -3.05 -10.26
CA ALA A 223 -15.74 -3.53 -10.97
C ALA A 223 -15.65 -3.28 -12.49
N ALA A 224 -15.24 -2.09 -12.92
CA ALA A 224 -15.08 -1.81 -14.35
C ALA A 224 -13.98 -2.66 -14.99
N LYS A 225 -12.85 -2.86 -14.29
CA LYS A 225 -11.78 -3.76 -14.77
C LYS A 225 -12.24 -5.22 -14.89
N ALA A 226 -13.20 -5.64 -14.07
CA ALA A 226 -13.85 -6.93 -14.15
C ALA A 226 -14.94 -7.00 -15.25
N LEU A 227 -15.18 -5.91 -15.97
CA LEU A 227 -16.29 -5.78 -16.94
C LEU A 227 -17.64 -6.11 -16.31
N ASP A 228 -17.81 -5.69 -15.05
CA ASP A 228 -19.04 -5.85 -14.30
C ASP A 228 -20.23 -5.23 -15.05
N GLU A 229 -21.34 -5.95 -15.04
CA GLU A 229 -22.52 -5.57 -15.81
C GLU A 229 -23.08 -4.21 -15.41
N GLU A 230 -23.12 -3.92 -14.11
CA GLU A 230 -23.63 -2.65 -13.59
C GLU A 230 -22.68 -1.50 -13.96
N ALA A 231 -21.36 -1.72 -13.91
CA ALA A 231 -20.38 -0.73 -14.36
C ALA A 231 -20.53 -0.41 -15.86
N VAL A 232 -20.78 -1.42 -16.69
CA VAL A 232 -21.03 -1.24 -18.13
C VAL A 232 -22.36 -0.53 -18.36
N ARG A 233 -23.43 -0.93 -17.67
CA ARG A 233 -24.75 -0.30 -17.74
C ARG A 233 -24.67 1.18 -17.40
N LEU A 234 -23.98 1.55 -16.31
CA LEU A 234 -23.81 2.94 -15.90
C LEU A 234 -23.07 3.78 -16.95
N ALA A 235 -22.08 3.20 -17.64
CA ALA A 235 -21.38 3.88 -18.72
C ALA A 235 -22.31 4.15 -19.93
N VAL A 236 -23.14 3.17 -20.31
CA VAL A 236 -24.11 3.33 -21.39
C VAL A 236 -25.21 4.33 -21.01
N VAL A 237 -25.76 4.24 -19.80
CA VAL A 237 -26.74 5.20 -19.24
C VAL A 237 -26.19 6.62 -19.30
N ALA A 238 -24.94 6.81 -18.87
CA ALA A 238 -24.31 8.11 -18.92
C ALA A 238 -24.22 8.64 -20.35
N HIS A 239 -23.78 7.82 -21.31
CA HIS A 239 -23.71 8.23 -22.71
C HIS A 239 -25.08 8.61 -23.27
N VAL A 240 -26.08 7.73 -23.13
CA VAL A 240 -27.45 7.99 -23.60
C VAL A 240 -27.99 9.28 -23.00
N ARG A 241 -27.78 9.50 -21.70
CA ARG A 241 -28.21 10.73 -21.03
C ARG A 241 -27.60 11.98 -21.67
N HIS A 242 -26.31 11.99 -21.97
CA HIS A 242 -25.65 13.18 -22.52
C HIS A 242 -25.88 13.38 -24.03
N ILE A 243 -26.07 12.30 -24.80
CA ILE A 243 -26.13 12.36 -26.27
C ILE A 243 -27.56 12.30 -26.79
N GLU A 244 -28.40 11.44 -26.22
CA GLU A 244 -29.73 11.12 -26.75
C GLU A 244 -30.85 11.90 -26.03
N THR A 245 -30.52 12.75 -25.05
CA THR A 245 -31.50 13.53 -24.28
C THR A 245 -31.07 14.98 -24.11
N PRO A 246 -32.00 15.93 -23.85
CA PRO A 246 -31.68 17.33 -23.63
C PRO A 246 -30.97 17.62 -22.29
N TYR A 247 -30.43 16.60 -21.61
CA TYR A 247 -29.78 16.69 -20.29
C TYR A 247 -28.81 17.86 -20.19
N ASP A 248 -27.88 17.99 -21.13
CA ASP A 248 -26.85 19.04 -21.09
C ASP A 248 -27.45 20.43 -21.28
N ARG A 249 -28.49 20.55 -22.11
CA ARG A 249 -29.21 21.82 -22.30
C ARG A 249 -29.95 22.24 -21.03
N LEU A 250 -30.69 21.33 -20.41
CA LEU A 250 -31.44 21.59 -19.18
C LEU A 250 -30.51 22.00 -18.02
N LEU A 251 -29.32 21.40 -17.93
CA LEU A 251 -28.31 21.82 -16.97
C LEU A 251 -27.79 23.24 -17.23
N MET A 252 -27.61 23.63 -18.50
CA MET A 252 -27.18 24.98 -18.86
C MET A 252 -28.29 26.03 -18.64
N ASP A 253 -29.55 25.61 -18.72
CA ASP A 253 -30.72 26.43 -18.40
C ASP A 253 -30.91 26.62 -16.87
N GLY A 254 -29.99 26.10 -16.04
CA GLY A 254 -29.93 26.35 -14.61
C GLY A 254 -30.74 25.39 -13.73
N TRP A 255 -31.26 24.31 -14.29
CA TRP A 255 -32.02 23.31 -13.54
C TRP A 255 -31.11 22.49 -12.60
N ASP A 256 -31.67 22.04 -11.47
CA ASP A 256 -30.93 21.17 -10.55
C ASP A 256 -30.63 19.80 -11.17
N ARG A 257 -29.46 19.24 -10.85
CA ARG A 257 -28.98 17.98 -11.44
C ARG A 257 -29.89 16.79 -11.14
N PHE A 258 -30.56 16.77 -10.00
CA PHE A 258 -31.48 15.70 -9.62
C PHE A 258 -32.74 15.78 -10.48
N ASP A 259 -33.32 16.97 -10.60
CA ASP A 259 -34.54 17.20 -11.37
C ASP A 259 -34.34 16.93 -12.86
N VAL A 260 -33.19 17.34 -13.42
CA VAL A 260 -32.84 17.03 -14.81
C VAL A 260 -32.62 15.52 -15.01
N ARG A 261 -32.05 14.81 -14.03
CA ARG A 261 -31.90 13.34 -14.13
C ARG A 261 -33.25 12.64 -14.11
N ALA A 262 -34.15 13.06 -13.25
CA ALA A 262 -35.50 12.51 -13.15
C ALA A 262 -36.30 12.76 -14.44
N SER A 263 -36.22 13.97 -15.01
CA SER A 263 -37.00 14.34 -16.20
C SER A 263 -36.58 13.58 -17.47
N VAL A 264 -35.32 13.16 -17.58
CA VAL A 264 -34.82 12.40 -18.73
C VAL A 264 -34.79 10.89 -18.50
N GLU A 265 -35.14 10.40 -17.30
CA GLU A 265 -34.99 8.98 -16.95
C GLU A 265 -35.77 8.06 -17.88
N ASP A 266 -37.03 8.39 -18.17
CA ASP A 266 -37.87 7.59 -19.07
C ASP A 266 -37.36 7.59 -20.51
N ALA A 267 -36.84 8.73 -20.97
CA ALA A 267 -36.21 8.83 -22.29
C ALA A 267 -34.96 7.92 -22.37
N VAL A 268 -34.10 7.96 -21.36
CA VAL A 268 -32.93 7.07 -21.26
C VAL A 268 -33.37 5.60 -21.25
N ARG A 269 -34.35 5.24 -20.43
CA ARG A 269 -34.88 3.87 -20.32
C ARG A 269 -35.42 3.36 -21.65
N SER A 270 -36.14 4.20 -22.40
CA SER A 270 -36.67 3.88 -23.73
C SER A 270 -35.57 3.56 -24.74
N VAL A 271 -34.49 4.35 -24.78
CA VAL A 271 -33.34 4.09 -25.66
C VAL A 271 -32.64 2.79 -25.27
N LEU A 272 -32.41 2.56 -23.98
CA LEU A 272 -31.77 1.33 -23.50
C LEU A 272 -32.59 0.09 -23.86
N ALA A 273 -33.91 0.12 -23.70
CA ALA A 273 -34.80 -0.98 -24.08
C ALA A 273 -34.74 -1.27 -25.59
N LYS A 274 -34.68 -0.22 -26.43
CA LYS A 274 -34.49 -0.38 -27.89
C LYS A 274 -33.16 -1.07 -28.20
N TRP A 275 -32.10 -0.76 -27.47
CA TRP A 275 -30.76 -1.31 -27.69
C TRP A 275 -30.56 -2.73 -27.12
N GLN A 276 -31.23 -3.09 -26.02
CA GLN A 276 -31.24 -4.46 -25.48
C GLN A 276 -31.95 -5.43 -26.43
N GLY A 277 -32.95 -4.94 -27.18
CA GLY A 277 -33.78 -5.78 -28.04
C GLY A 277 -34.69 -6.71 -27.23
N SER A 278 -35.62 -7.40 -27.91
CA SER A 278 -36.67 -8.20 -27.28
C SER A 278 -36.19 -9.52 -26.64
N GLN A 279 -34.90 -9.70 -26.37
CA GLN A 279 -34.35 -10.95 -25.83
C GLN A 279 -34.30 -11.00 -24.30
N HIS A 280 -35.37 -10.59 -23.63
CA HIS A 280 -35.53 -10.82 -22.19
C HIS A 280 -36.87 -11.51 -21.89
N LEU A 281 -37.05 -12.72 -22.45
CA LEU A 281 -38.10 -13.66 -22.06
C LEU A 281 -37.53 -15.08 -21.88
N ASN A 282 -36.40 -15.23 -21.19
CA ASN A 282 -36.01 -16.53 -20.65
C ASN A 282 -35.10 -16.37 -19.42
N GLN A 283 -35.71 -16.33 -18.24
CA GLN A 283 -35.10 -16.84 -17.01
C GLN A 283 -35.69 -18.24 -16.76
N PRO A 284 -34.89 -19.31 -16.64
CA PRO A 284 -35.35 -20.55 -16.07
C PRO A 284 -35.21 -20.53 -14.54
N GLY A 285 -36.30 -20.91 -13.87
CA GLY A 285 -36.35 -21.68 -12.60
C GLY A 285 -35.64 -21.13 -11.38
#